data_AF-A0A3M7R9P7-F1
#
_entry.id   AF-A0A3M7R9P7-F1
#
_cell.length_a   1.000
_cell.length_b   1.000
_cell.length_c   1.000
_cell.angle_alpha   90.00
_cell.angle_beta   90.00
_cell.angle_gamma   90.00
#
_symmetry.space_group_name_H-M   'P 1'
#
loop_
_entity.id
_entity.type
_entity.pdbx_description
1 polymer ?
#
loop_
_entity_poly.entity_id
_entity_poly.type
_entity_poly.pdbx_seq_one_letter_code
_entity_poly.pdbx_strand_id
1 'polypeptide(L)'
;MESQESKKIFFIENESCESLEFDPKDFYDVTLPANDRVQKLIDDFLSDEIKLKAGINGEKLEALSYKSDFVVGTNYFVKVRSQDKYVHVRIFLPFPYQCNHKEVTSVLKEKNQFDSVEHFQFTWFK
;
A
#
# COMPACT_ATOMS: atom_id res chain seq x y z
N MET A 1 -34.32 -10.96 32.06
CA MET A 1 -34.19 -9.83 31.13
C MET A 1 -32.71 -9.51 31.09
N GLU A 2 -31.98 -10.19 30.21
CA GLU A 2 -30.52 -10.11 30.14
C GLU A 2 -30.18 -10.02 28.65
N SER A 3 -29.59 -8.89 28.28
CA SER A 3 -29.44 -8.45 26.90
C SER A 3 -28.28 -9.21 26.24
N GLN A 4 -28.59 -10.00 25.22
CA GLN A 4 -27.56 -10.55 24.36
C GLN A 4 -27.07 -9.44 23.42
N GLU A 5 -25.90 -8.90 23.78
CA GLU A 5 -25.13 -7.96 22.99
C GLU A 5 -24.76 -8.64 21.67
N SER A 6 -25.46 -8.25 20.61
CA SER A 6 -25.31 -8.82 19.28
C SER A 6 -23.94 -8.40 18.76
N LYS A 7 -23.01 -9.36 18.66
CA LYS A 7 -21.76 -9.21 17.91
C LYS A 7 -22.12 -8.84 16.49
N LYS A 8 -22.04 -7.54 16.19
CA LYS A 8 -22.22 -7.00 14.85
C LYS A 8 -21.04 -7.52 14.03
N ILE A 9 -21.26 -8.64 13.37
CA ILE A 9 -20.37 -9.17 12.35
C ILE A 9 -20.28 -8.04 11.32
N PHE A 10 -19.12 -7.40 11.23
CA PHE A 10 -18.82 -6.44 10.18
C PHE A 10 -18.73 -7.23 8.88
N PHE A 11 -19.88 -7.47 8.25
CA PHE A 11 -19.93 -7.68 6.82
C PHE A 11 -19.54 -6.35 6.20
N ILE A 12 -18.25 -6.20 5.90
CA ILE A 12 -17.79 -5.17 4.98
C ILE A 12 -18.44 -5.55 3.66
N GLU A 13 -19.49 -4.83 3.30
CA GLU A 13 -20.10 -4.92 1.98
C GLU A 13 -18.98 -4.71 0.95
N ASN A 14 -18.96 -5.57 -0.07
CA ASN A 14 -18.01 -5.55 -1.17
C ASN A 14 -17.94 -4.14 -1.79
N GLU A 15 -16.99 -3.32 -1.35
CA GLU A 15 -16.45 -2.26 -2.19
C GLU A 15 -15.61 -2.97 -3.25
N SER A 16 -16.21 -3.18 -4.43
CA SER A 16 -15.57 -3.92 -5.51
C SER A 16 -14.25 -3.25 -5.88
N CYS A 17 -13.20 -4.06 -6.07
CA CYS A 17 -11.95 -3.62 -6.69
C CYS A 17 -12.09 -3.15 -8.13
N GLU A 18 -13.30 -3.04 -8.69
CA GLU A 18 -13.53 -2.63 -10.07
C GLU A 18 -12.93 -1.24 -10.36
N SER A 19 -12.71 -0.42 -9.33
CA SER A 19 -12.08 0.90 -9.46
C SER A 19 -10.54 0.89 -9.52
N LEU A 20 -9.88 -0.25 -9.29
CA LEU A 20 -8.43 -0.40 -9.51
C LEU A 20 -8.19 -0.99 -10.90
N GLU A 21 -8.55 -0.22 -11.92
CA GLU A 21 -8.27 -0.56 -13.32
C GLU A 21 -6.78 -0.84 -13.51
N PHE A 22 -6.49 -1.95 -14.15
CA PHE A 22 -5.15 -2.39 -14.52
C PHE A 22 -4.46 -1.35 -15.41
N ASP A 23 -3.26 -0.91 -15.04
CA ASP A 23 -2.44 -0.03 -15.88
C ASP A 23 -1.44 -0.90 -16.66
N PRO A 24 -1.44 -0.91 -18.00
CA PRO A 24 -0.45 -1.64 -18.78
C PRO A 24 1.00 -1.25 -18.47
N LYS A 25 1.22 -0.06 -17.92
CA LYS A 25 2.57 0.37 -17.49
C LYS A 25 3.09 -0.44 -16.30
N ASP A 26 2.22 -1.06 -15.53
CA ASP A 26 2.59 -1.91 -14.38
C ASP A 26 3.38 -3.18 -14.81
N PHE A 27 3.50 -3.46 -16.11
CA PHE A 27 4.27 -4.60 -16.65
C PHE A 27 5.74 -4.29 -16.93
N TYR A 28 6.10 -3.01 -17.03
CA TYR A 28 7.47 -2.63 -17.35
C TYR A 28 8.26 -2.45 -16.05
N ASP A 29 9.44 -3.06 -15.95
CA ASP A 29 10.39 -2.82 -14.86
C ASP A 29 11.04 -1.44 -15.05
N VAL A 30 10.26 -0.40 -14.76
CA VAL A 30 10.67 1.00 -14.80
C VAL A 30 10.02 1.72 -13.64
N THR A 31 10.73 2.72 -13.09
CA THR A 31 10.16 3.59 -12.07
C THR A 31 9.19 4.56 -12.72
N LEU A 32 7.93 4.52 -12.29
CA LEU A 32 6.86 5.38 -12.77
C LEU A 32 6.54 6.46 -11.72
N PRO A 33 6.12 7.66 -12.13
CA PRO A 33 5.53 8.61 -11.19
C PRO A 33 4.25 8.01 -10.59
N ALA A 34 4.01 8.28 -9.32
CA ALA A 34 2.77 7.83 -8.67
C ALA A 34 1.57 8.51 -9.34
N ASN A 35 0.55 7.71 -9.63
CA ASN A 35 -0.71 8.16 -10.20
C ASN A 35 -1.81 8.18 -9.12
N ASP A 36 -2.98 8.71 -9.47
CA ASP A 36 -4.12 8.80 -8.56
C ASP A 36 -4.54 7.44 -7.99
N ARG A 37 -4.31 6.35 -8.74
CA ARG A 37 -4.61 4.98 -8.30
C ARG A 37 -3.72 4.56 -7.13
N VAL A 38 -2.40 4.77 -7.24
CA VAL A 38 -1.45 4.46 -6.16
C VAL A 38 -1.69 5.35 -4.94
N GLN A 39 -2.00 6.63 -5.17
CA GLN A 39 -2.31 7.56 -4.07
C GLN A 39 -3.60 7.13 -3.32
N LYS A 40 -4.69 6.83 -4.03
CA LYS A 40 -5.93 6.32 -3.42
C LYS A 40 -5.73 5.01 -2.67
N LEU A 41 -4.91 4.10 -3.21
CA LEU A 41 -4.58 2.86 -2.51
C LEU A 41 -3.96 3.12 -1.12
N ILE A 42 -3.12 4.15 -1.02
CA ILE A 42 -2.54 4.58 0.24
C ILE A 42 -3.58 5.28 1.12
N ASP A 43 -4.29 6.27 0.58
CA ASP A 43 -5.19 7.11 1.36
C ASP A 43 -6.40 6.33 1.91
N ASP A 44 -7.02 5.49 1.09
CA ASP A 44 -8.29 4.84 1.42
C ASP A 44 -8.10 3.55 2.22
N PHE A 45 -6.97 2.85 2.04
CA PHE A 45 -6.81 1.49 2.57
C PHE A 45 -5.60 1.28 3.49
N LEU A 46 -4.47 1.96 3.24
CA LEU A 46 -3.19 1.56 3.83
C LEU A 46 -2.52 2.63 4.70
N SER A 47 -3.11 3.82 4.79
CA SER A 47 -2.52 4.99 5.46
C SER A 47 -2.11 4.68 6.91
N ASP A 48 -3.01 4.09 7.68
CA ASP A 48 -2.77 3.75 9.08
C ASP A 48 -1.71 2.67 9.24
N GLU A 49 -1.72 1.65 8.38
CA GLU A 49 -0.74 0.57 8.41
C GLU A 49 0.66 1.07 8.05
N ILE A 50 0.78 1.91 7.02
CA ILE A 50 2.04 2.54 6.62
C ILE A 50 2.58 3.39 7.75
N LYS A 51 1.74 4.25 8.35
CA LYS A 51 2.13 5.12 9.46
C LYS A 51 2.65 4.32 10.65
N LEU A 52 1.92 3.28 11.05
CA LEU A 52 2.31 2.40 12.15
C LEU A 52 3.65 1.71 11.87
N LYS A 53 3.81 1.08 10.70
CA LYS A 53 5.04 0.35 10.33
C LYS A 53 6.22 1.30 10.13
N ALA A 54 5.99 2.48 9.56
CA ALA A 54 7.01 3.51 9.35
C ALA A 54 7.41 4.25 10.64
N GLY A 55 6.53 4.33 11.64
CA GLY A 55 6.72 5.22 12.80
C GLY A 55 6.47 6.69 12.43
N ILE A 56 5.49 6.94 11.57
CA ILE A 56 5.02 8.28 11.16
C ILE A 56 3.71 8.56 11.90
N ASN A 57 3.55 9.76 12.45
CA ASN A 57 2.35 10.13 13.21
C ASN A 57 1.60 11.27 12.50
N GLY A 58 0.27 11.14 12.33
CA GLY A 58 -0.62 12.29 12.11
C GLY A 58 -0.44 13.12 10.84
N GLU A 59 0.30 12.62 9.84
CA GLU A 59 0.64 13.36 8.61
C GLU A 59 -0.05 12.80 7.37
N LYS A 60 -0.15 13.62 6.31
CA LYS A 60 -0.60 13.18 4.99
C LYS A 60 0.53 12.41 4.31
N LEU A 61 0.20 11.25 3.75
CA LEU A 61 1.12 10.45 2.94
C LEU A 61 0.98 10.86 1.48
N GLU A 62 2.11 11.10 0.84
CA GLU A 62 2.17 11.44 -0.59
C GLU A 62 2.98 10.39 -1.33
N ALA A 63 2.33 9.66 -2.23
CA ALA A 63 2.99 8.78 -3.16
C ALA A 63 3.70 9.62 -4.23
N LEU A 64 4.99 9.37 -4.44
CA LEU A 64 5.82 10.11 -5.40
C LEU A 64 6.12 9.29 -6.65
N SER A 65 6.53 8.04 -6.46
CA SER A 65 6.88 7.13 -7.53
C SER A 65 6.65 5.68 -7.11
N TYR A 66 6.53 4.79 -8.08
CA TYR A 66 6.39 3.37 -7.82
C TYR A 66 7.07 2.49 -8.86
N LYS A 67 7.31 1.24 -8.46
CA LYS A 67 7.59 0.08 -9.33
C LYS A 67 6.59 -1.03 -9.00
N SER A 68 6.42 -1.97 -9.93
CA SER A 68 5.52 -3.10 -9.76
C SER A 68 6.18 -4.43 -10.12
N ASP A 69 5.83 -5.47 -9.38
CA ASP A 69 6.24 -6.86 -9.63
C ASP A 69 5.01 -7.75 -9.76
N PHE A 70 4.90 -8.45 -10.88
CA PHE A 70 3.88 -9.47 -11.07
C PHE A 70 4.23 -10.75 -10.31
N VAL A 71 3.28 -11.21 -9.49
CA VAL A 71 3.33 -12.47 -8.74
C VAL A 71 1.97 -13.17 -8.89
N VAL A 72 1.59 -14.02 -7.94
CA VAL A 72 0.18 -14.44 -7.78
C VAL A 72 -0.62 -13.28 -7.18
N GLY A 73 -0.72 -12.18 -7.95
CA GLY A 73 -1.09 -10.84 -7.52
C GLY A 73 -0.08 -9.81 -8.05
N THR A 74 0.00 -8.64 -7.41
CA THR A 74 0.95 -7.59 -7.77
C THR A 74 1.58 -7.02 -6.51
N ASN A 75 2.91 -6.94 -6.46
CA ASN A 75 3.58 -6.11 -5.47
C ASN A 75 3.77 -4.70 -6.06
N TYR A 76 3.46 -3.67 -5.29
CA TYR A 76 3.82 -2.29 -5.58
C TYR A 76 4.91 -1.84 -4.60
N PHE A 77 6.00 -1.32 -5.12
CA PHE A 77 7.05 -0.66 -4.34
C PHE A 77 6.87 0.84 -4.51
N VAL A 78 6.41 1.53 -3.48
CA VAL A 78 6.00 2.93 -3.57
C VAL A 78 6.93 3.79 -2.71
N LYS A 79 7.48 4.84 -3.31
CA LYS A 79 8.12 5.92 -2.58
C LYS A 79 7.05 6.84 -1.99
N VAL A 80 7.01 6.94 -0.68
CA VAL A 80 6.06 7.77 0.07
C VAL A 80 6.81 8.86 0.81
N ARG A 81 6.32 10.09 0.69
CA ARG A 81 6.75 11.25 1.48
C ARG A 81 5.72 11.55 2.56
N SER A 82 6.23 11.93 3.74
CA SER A 82 5.45 12.47 4.84
C SER A 82 6.25 13.62 5.44
N GLN A 83 5.82 14.85 5.18
CA GLN A 83 6.60 16.07 5.46
C GLN A 83 8.05 15.94 4.94
N ASP A 84 9.02 15.88 5.85
CA ASP A 84 10.46 15.79 5.55
C ASP A 84 11.00 14.35 5.53
N LYS A 85 10.14 13.36 5.77
CA LYS A 85 10.52 11.94 5.79
C LYS A 85 10.16 11.26 4.49
N TYR A 86 11.05 10.39 4.02
CA TYR A 86 10.79 9.49 2.91
C TYR A 86 10.89 8.04 3.37
N VAL A 87 9.95 7.22 2.91
CA VAL A 87 9.93 5.78 3.15
C VAL A 87 9.61 5.07 1.85
N HIS A 88 10.14 3.87 1.67
CA HIS A 88 9.72 3.00 0.56
C HIS A 88 8.85 1.90 1.13
N VAL A 89 7.66 1.73 0.57
CA VAL A 89 6.62 0.83 1.06
C VAL A 89 6.42 -0.27 0.02
N ARG A 90 6.37 -1.52 0.48
CA ARG A 90 5.96 -2.64 -0.36
C ARG A 90 4.53 -3.01 -0.02
N ILE A 91 3.64 -2.88 -1.00
CA ILE A 91 2.22 -3.18 -0.89
C ILE A 91 1.95 -4.42 -1.72
N PHE A 92 1.24 -5.40 -1.14
CA PHE A 92 0.73 -6.53 -1.91
C PHE A 92 -0.74 -6.26 -2.26
N LEU A 93 -1.05 -6.35 -3.54
CA LEU A 93 -2.40 -6.30 -4.08
C LEU A 93 -2.73 -7.70 -4.66
N PRO A 94 -3.68 -8.44 -4.07
CA PRO A 94 -4.12 -9.70 -4.63
C PRO A 94 -4.88 -9.48 -5.95
N PHE A 95 -5.16 -10.56 -6.68
CA PHE A 95 -5.97 -10.46 -7.89
C PHE A 95 -7.37 -9.87 -7.61
N PRO A 96 -8.03 -9.25 -8.61
CA PRO A 96 -9.30 -8.52 -8.43
C PRO A 96 -10.45 -9.32 -7.77
N TYR A 97 -10.41 -10.65 -7.82
CA TYR A 97 -11.41 -11.51 -7.20
C TYR A 97 -11.12 -11.84 -5.72
N GLN A 98 -10.00 -11.39 -5.15
CA GLN A 98 -9.51 -11.68 -3.79
C GLN A 98 -9.34 -10.41 -2.92
N CYS A 99 -10.11 -9.36 -3.20
CA CYS A 99 -9.84 -7.97 -2.80
C CYS A 99 -9.83 -7.59 -1.31
N ASN A 100 -10.10 -8.54 -0.42
CA ASN A 100 -10.15 -8.32 1.02
C ASN A 100 -8.77 -8.46 1.70
N HIS A 101 -7.69 -8.64 0.92
CA HIS A 101 -6.36 -8.98 1.45
C HIS A 101 -5.23 -8.09 0.91
N LYS A 102 -5.50 -6.78 0.73
CA LYS A 102 -4.45 -5.80 0.43
C LYS A 102 -3.65 -5.55 1.71
N GLU A 103 -2.33 -5.53 1.63
CA GLU A 103 -1.49 -5.39 2.83
C GLU A 103 -0.19 -4.63 2.56
N VAL A 104 0.29 -3.89 3.57
CA VAL A 104 1.66 -3.36 3.57
C VAL A 104 2.61 -4.46 4.01
N THR A 105 3.17 -5.22 3.07
CA THR A 105 4.11 -6.29 3.42
C THR A 105 5.38 -5.76 4.09
N SER A 106 5.98 -4.65 3.65
CA SER A 106 7.26 -4.17 4.19
C SER A 106 7.44 -2.65 4.07
N VAL A 107 8.26 -2.06 4.94
CA VAL A 107 8.60 -0.64 4.94
C VAL A 107 10.11 -0.45 5.15
N LEU A 108 10.77 0.21 4.20
CA LEU A 108 12.12 0.72 4.35
C LEU A 108 12.07 2.17 4.85
N LYS A 109 12.65 2.39 6.03
CA LYS A 109 12.75 3.70 6.69
C LYS A 109 14.02 4.43 6.25
N GLU A 110 14.14 5.69 6.67
CA GLU A 110 15.37 6.49 6.51
C GLU A 110 15.80 6.67 5.04
N LYS A 111 14.82 6.75 4.13
CA LYS A 111 15.07 7.11 2.74
C LYS A 111 15.12 8.61 2.58
N ASN A 112 15.64 9.06 1.45
CA ASN A 112 15.70 10.47 1.08
C ASN A 112 15.06 10.73 -0.30
N GLN A 113 14.97 12.01 -0.68
CA GLN A 113 14.35 12.44 -1.93
C GLN A 113 15.07 11.95 -3.19
N PHE A 114 16.37 11.66 -3.11
CA PHE A 114 17.19 11.20 -4.24
C PHE A 114 17.23 9.67 -4.39
N ASP A 115 16.79 8.93 -3.37
CA ASP A 115 16.72 7.47 -3.46
C ASP A 115 15.62 7.04 -4.44
N SER A 116 16.00 6.30 -5.49
CA SER A 116 15.03 5.60 -6.35
C SER A 116 14.37 4.46 -5.57
N VAL A 117 13.09 4.22 -5.85
CA VAL A 117 12.40 3.04 -5.33
C VAL A 117 12.79 1.83 -6.16
N GLU A 118 13.31 0.81 -5.49
CA GLU A 118 13.72 -0.45 -6.10
C GLU A 118 12.96 -1.61 -5.47
N HIS A 119 13.08 -2.80 -6.06
CA HIS A 119 12.44 -3.99 -5.52
C HIS A 119 13.19 -4.40 -4.26
N PHE A 120 12.46 -4.72 -3.19
CA PHE A 120 13.03 -5.20 -1.95
C PHE A 120 12.21 -6.32 -1.33
N GLN A 121 12.91 -7.28 -0.74
CA GLN A 121 12.25 -8.39 -0.06
C GLN A 121 11.85 -8.01 1.35
N PHE A 122 10.85 -8.73 1.86
CA PHE A 122 10.53 -8.73 3.27
C PHE A 122 11.74 -9.30 4.03
N THR A 123 12.39 -8.49 4.86
CA THR A 123 13.49 -8.95 5.71
C THR A 123 12.96 -9.29 7.10
N TRP A 124 12.99 -10.57 7.46
CA TRP A 124 12.56 -11.09 8.78
C TRP A 124 13.52 -10.76 9.94
N PHE A 125 14.66 -10.11 9.69
CA PHE A 125 15.69 -9.88 10.71
C PHE A 125 16.02 -8.39 10.85
N LYS A 126 15.87 -7.86 12.07
CA LYS A 126 16.54 -6.68 12.59
C LYS A 126 16.89 -6.91 14.05
#